data_AF-A0AAV5K8G9-F1
#
_entry.id   AF-A0AAV5K8G9-F1
#
_cell.length_a   1.000
_cell.length_b   1.000
_cell.length_c   1.000
_cell.angle_alpha   90.00
_cell.angle_beta   90.00
_cell.angle_gamma   90.00
#
_symmetry.space_group_name_H-M   'P 1'
#
loop_
_entity.id
_entity.type
_entity.pdbx_description
1 polymer ?
#
loop_
_entity_poly.entity_id
_entity_poly.type
_entity_poly.pdbx_seq_one_letter_code
_entity_poly.pdbx_strand_id
1 'polypeptide(L)'
;MGKIAEDCVSCEGKKKEIDEAVKEEMEEMVAVFLDANRLRRTVISEIINATNVYQGALFLEALSQFLVGFRDPILLTEFECCNMPILRFC
;
A
#
# COMPACT_ATOMS: atom_id res chain seq x y z
N MET A 1 -26.44 6.03 52.33
CA MET A 1 -25.22 6.49 51.63
C MET A 1 -24.37 5.25 51.40
N GLY A 2 -24.24 4.66 50.22
CA GLY A 2 -24.41 5.15 48.86
C GLY A 2 -23.18 4.62 48.11
N LYS A 3 -23.34 3.49 47.42
CA LYS A 3 -22.29 2.72 46.74
C LYS A 3 -21.59 3.60 45.69
N ILE A 4 -20.37 4.08 45.96
CA ILE A 4 -19.55 4.81 44.96
C ILE A 4 -18.07 4.35 45.06
N ALA A 5 -17.84 3.05 45.23
CA ALA A 5 -16.47 2.51 45.28
C ALA A 5 -16.27 1.21 44.48
N GLU A 6 -17.24 0.78 43.67
CA GLU A 6 -17.11 -0.42 42.81
C GLU A 6 -16.98 -0.11 41.31
N ASP A 7 -17.15 1.14 40.87
CA ASP A 7 -17.16 1.48 39.44
C ASP A 7 -15.78 1.78 38.82
N CYS A 8 -14.68 1.69 39.57
CA CYS A 8 -13.33 1.93 39.04
C CYS A 8 -12.57 0.69 38.56
N VAL A 9 -13.09 -0.53 38.73
CA VAL A 9 -12.41 -1.77 38.27
C VAL A 9 -12.97 -2.31 36.95
N SER A 10 -14.25 -2.01 36.65
CA SER A 10 -14.93 -2.50 35.43
C SER A 10 -14.43 -1.83 34.13
N CYS A 11 -13.87 -0.62 34.22
CA CYS A 11 -13.43 0.14 33.05
C CYS A 11 -12.07 -0.31 32.51
N GLU A 12 -11.20 -0.90 33.33
CA GLU A 12 -9.85 -1.30 32.91
C GLU A 12 -9.82 -2.60 32.11
N GLY A 13 -10.67 -3.57 32.45
CA GLY A 13 -10.81 -4.82 31.70
C GLY A 13 -11.35 -4.60 30.28
N LYS A 14 -12.42 -3.79 30.15
CA LYS A 14 -13.01 -3.45 28.86
C LYS A 14 -12.05 -2.68 27.95
N LYS A 15 -11.19 -1.83 28.51
CA LYS A 15 -10.18 -1.09 27.74
C LYS A 15 -9.10 -2.00 27.17
N LYS A 16 -8.70 -3.04 27.92
CA LYS A 16 -7.74 -4.05 27.47
C LYS A 16 -8.33 -4.98 26.41
N GLU A 17 -9.57 -5.43 26.58
CA GLU A 17 -10.26 -6.25 25.57
C GLU A 17 -10.45 -5.48 24.24
N ILE A 18 -10.79 -4.19 24.30
CA ILE A 18 -10.89 -3.35 23.10
C ILE A 18 -9.51 -3.14 22.45
N ASP A 19 -8.45 -2.93 23.24
CA ASP A 19 -7.10 -2.76 22.72
C ASP A 19 -6.56 -4.04 22.05
N GLU A 20 -6.82 -5.20 22.66
CA GLU A 20 -6.48 -6.51 22.08
C GLU A 20 -7.27 -6.79 20.80
N ALA A 21 -8.59 -6.50 20.77
CA ALA A 21 -9.40 -6.65 19.57
C ALA A 21 -8.95 -5.70 18.43
N VAL A 22 -8.65 -4.43 18.75
CA VAL A 22 -8.13 -3.48 17.75
C VAL A 22 -6.77 -3.91 17.22
N LYS A 23 -5.93 -4.50 18.08
CA LYS A 23 -4.63 -5.05 17.67
C LYS A 23 -4.78 -6.26 16.76
N GLU A 24 -5.68 -7.19 17.07
CA GLU A 24 -5.96 -8.38 16.24
C GLU A 24 -6.45 -7.97 14.83
N GLU A 25 -7.39 -7.03 14.75
CA GLU A 25 -7.88 -6.48 13.48
C GLU A 25 -6.76 -5.77 12.69
N MET A 26 -5.87 -5.04 13.39
CA MET A 26 -4.72 -4.39 12.74
C MET A 26 -3.73 -5.43 12.20
N GLU A 27 -3.50 -6.53 12.92
CA GLU A 27 -2.63 -7.63 12.47
C GLU A 27 -3.21 -8.32 11.22
N GLU A 28 -4.53 -8.56 11.17
CA GLU A 28 -5.20 -9.09 9.99
C GLU A 28 -5.07 -8.12 8.81
N MET A 29 -5.31 -6.83 9.03
CA MET A 29 -5.18 -5.82 7.98
C MET A 29 -3.74 -5.76 7.44
N VAL A 30 -2.74 -5.85 8.32
CA VAL A 30 -1.32 -5.92 7.92
C VAL A 30 -1.06 -7.17 7.07
N ALA A 31 -1.60 -8.33 7.46
CA ALA A 31 -1.46 -9.56 6.68
C ALA A 31 -2.03 -9.40 5.26
N VAL A 32 -3.21 -8.81 5.11
CA VAL A 32 -3.81 -8.51 3.80
C VAL A 32 -2.91 -7.60 2.96
N PHE A 33 -2.33 -6.55 3.57
CA PHE A 33 -1.39 -5.68 2.86
C PHE A 33 -0.12 -6.41 2.43
N LEU A 34 0.42 -7.30 3.26
CA LEU A 34 1.58 -8.12 2.92
C LEU A 34 1.27 -9.05 1.74
N ASP A 35 0.11 -9.70 1.74
CA ASP A 35 -0.33 -10.58 0.67
C ASP A 35 -0.56 -9.84 -0.65
N ALA A 36 -1.21 -8.67 -0.59
CA ALA A 36 -1.39 -7.82 -1.77
C ALA A 36 -0.04 -7.35 -2.34
N ASN A 37 0.91 -6.99 -1.47
CA ASN A 37 2.26 -6.60 -1.88
C ASN A 37 3.03 -7.77 -2.50
N ARG A 38 2.88 -8.98 -1.95
CA ARG A 38 3.44 -10.21 -2.52
C ARG A 38 2.86 -10.51 -3.89
N LEU A 39 1.54 -10.42 -4.05
CA LEU A 39 0.85 -10.62 -5.32
C LEU A 39 1.35 -9.61 -6.38
N ARG A 40 1.41 -8.33 -6.02
CA ARG A 40 1.93 -7.27 -6.90
C ARG A 40 3.34 -7.58 -7.41
N ARG A 41 4.26 -7.97 -6.51
CA ARG A 41 5.63 -8.34 -6.88
C ARG A 41 5.67 -9.56 -7.80
N THR A 42 4.83 -10.55 -7.53
CA THR A 42 4.74 -11.78 -8.33
C THR A 42 4.28 -11.48 -9.74
N VAL A 43 3.16 -10.76 -9.89
CA VAL A 43 2.60 -10.40 -11.20
C VAL A 43 3.58 -9.54 -12.01
N ILE A 44 4.21 -8.54 -11.40
CA ILE A 44 5.24 -7.74 -12.08
C ILE A 44 6.37 -8.64 -12.58
N SER A 45 6.86 -9.56 -11.74
CA SER A 45 7.93 -10.48 -12.14
C SER A 45 7.51 -11.39 -13.30
N GLU A 46 6.29 -11.89 -13.31
CA GLU A 46 5.76 -12.73 -14.39
C GLU A 46 5.68 -11.97 -15.72
N ILE A 47 5.21 -10.72 -15.69
CA ILE A 47 5.17 -9.85 -16.87
C ILE A 47 6.58 -9.64 -17.42
N ILE A 48 7.54 -9.25 -16.56
CA ILE A 48 8.92 -9.02 -16.99
C ILE A 48 9.53 -10.28 -17.61
N ASN A 49 9.32 -11.44 -16.99
CA ASN A 49 9.85 -12.71 -17.48
C ASN A 49 9.23 -13.15 -18.82
N ALA A 50 7.99 -12.74 -19.11
CA ALA A 50 7.31 -13.02 -20.38
C ALA A 50 7.70 -12.05 -21.50
N THR A 51 8.34 -10.92 -21.17
CA THR A 51 8.73 -9.88 -22.12
C THR A 51 10.19 -9.96 -22.53
N ASN A 52 10.54 -9.39 -23.70
CA ASN A 52 11.94 -9.11 -24.00
C ASN A 52 12.44 -7.87 -23.23
N VAL A 53 13.75 -7.65 -23.20
CA VAL A 53 14.38 -6.56 -22.43
C VAL A 53 13.78 -5.19 -22.73
N TYR A 54 13.51 -4.90 -24.00
CA TYR A 54 12.94 -3.62 -24.42
C TYR A 54 11.49 -3.46 -23.94
N GLN A 55 10.66 -4.48 -24.14
CA GLN A 55 9.26 -4.48 -23.69
C GLN A 55 9.15 -4.41 -22.16
N GLY A 56 10.01 -5.13 -21.44
CA GLY A 56 10.05 -5.10 -19.97
C GLY A 56 10.46 -3.73 -19.45
N ALA A 57 11.43 -3.07 -20.10
CA ALA A 57 11.82 -1.71 -19.76
C ALA A 57 10.66 -0.71 -19.94
N LEU A 58 9.93 -0.79 -21.07
CA LEU A 58 8.76 0.04 -21.32
C LEU A 58 7.64 -0.19 -20.31
N PHE A 59 7.40 -1.44 -19.94
CA PHE A 59 6.39 -1.77 -18.93
C PHE A 59 6.72 -1.13 -17.57
N LEU A 60 7.98 -1.23 -17.11
CA LEU A 60 8.40 -0.65 -15.84
C LEU A 60 8.36 0.88 -15.84
N GLU A 61 8.71 1.50 -16.97
CA GLU A 61 8.57 2.94 -17.15
C GLU A 61 7.11 3.39 -17.01
N ALA A 62 6.19 2.79 -17.76
CA ALA A 62 4.77 3.11 -17.68
C ALA A 62 4.18 2.84 -16.28
N LEU A 63 4.59 1.74 -15.64
CA LEU A 63 4.16 1.42 -14.27
C LEU A 63 4.65 2.48 -13.26
N SER A 64 5.87 3.00 -13.43
CA SER A 64 6.40 4.05 -12.57
C SER A 64 5.61 5.36 -12.72
N GLN A 65 5.28 5.76 -13.96
CA GLN A 65 4.43 6.92 -14.24
C GLN A 65 3.06 6.78 -13.61
N PHE A 66 2.42 5.62 -13.78
CA PHE A 66 1.11 5.34 -13.19
C PHE A 66 1.13 5.47 -11.66
N LEU A 67 2.16 4.94 -10.99
CA LEU A 67 2.30 5.03 -9.53
C LEU A 67 2.61 6.44 -9.04
N VAL A 68 3.46 7.19 -9.75
CA VAL A 68 3.75 8.60 -9.44
C VAL A 68 2.50 9.45 -9.64
N GLY A 69 1.77 9.24 -10.74
CA GLY A 69 0.52 9.94 -11.07
C GLY A 69 -0.57 9.78 -10.02
N PHE A 70 -0.63 8.67 -9.30
CA PHE A 70 -1.54 8.53 -8.15
C PHE A 70 -1.17 9.38 -6.94
N ARG A 71 0.12 9.66 -6.77
CA ARG A 71 0.63 10.31 -5.56
C ARG A 71 0.75 11.82 -5.71
N ASP A 72 1.22 12.27 -6.87
CA ASP A 72 1.45 13.68 -7.17
C ASP A 72 1.38 13.96 -8.68
N PRO A 73 0.34 14.65 -9.16
CA PRO A 73 0.21 15.04 -10.57
C PRO A 73 1.35 15.92 -11.09
N ILE A 74 2.01 16.69 -10.20
CA ILE A 74 3.12 17.57 -10.58
C ILE A 74 4.36 16.73 -10.87
N LEU A 75 4.65 15.72 -10.04
CA LEU A 75 5.74 14.77 -10.28
C LEU A 75 5.53 13.95 -11.56
N LEU A 76 4.28 13.62 -11.91
CA LEU A 76 3.97 12.96 -13.19
C LEU A 76 4.38 13.86 -14.37
N THR A 77 4.04 15.15 -14.29
CA THR A 77 4.39 16.14 -15.33
C THR A 77 5.91 16.27 -15.49
N GLU A 78 6.67 16.24 -14.39
CA GLU A 78 8.14 16.25 -14.43
C GLU A 78 8.74 14.98 -15.06
N PHE A 79 8.12 13.82 -14.78
CA PHE A 79 8.55 12.55 -15.36
C PHE A 79 8.31 12.52 -16.88
N GLU A 80 7.20 13.08 -17.36
CA GLU A 80 6.92 13.26 -18.80
C GLU A 80 7.90 14.26 -19.47
N CYS A 81 8.38 15.26 -18.72
CA CYS A 81 9.35 16.24 -19.21
C CYS A 81 10.79 15.71 -19.25
N CYS A 82 11.11 14.65 -18.51
CA CYS A 82 12.39 13.97 -18.66
C CYS A 82 12.48 13.38 -20.07
N ASN A 83 13.55 13.69 -20.81
CA ASN A 83 13.82 13.14 -22.15
C ASN A 83 14.16 11.64 -22.07
N MET A 84 13.24 10.82 -21.60
CA MET A 84 13.26 9.38 -21.80
C MET A 84 12.85 9.12 -23.25
N PRO A 85 13.65 8.38 -24.02
CA PRO A 85 13.61 8.42 -25.49
C PRO A 85 12.35 7.82 -26.16
N ILE A 86 11.27 7.50 -25.45
CA ILE A 86 10.23 6.61 -26.02
C ILE A 86 8.78 7.09 -25.84
N LEU A 87 8.48 8.11 -25.02
CA LEU A 87 7.11 8.63 -24.86
C LEU A 87 6.81 9.95 -25.57
N ARG A 88 7.60 10.33 -26.57
CA ARG A 88 7.15 11.34 -27.54
C ARG A 88 6.32 10.68 -28.65
N PHE A 89 5.08 10.35 -28.34
CA PHE A 89 4.02 10.31 -29.35
C PHE A 89 2.80 11.08 -28.81
N CYS A 90 2.64 12.28 -29.37
CA CYS A 90 1.63 13.32 -29.14
C CYS A 90 1.91 14.28 -27.98
#